data_AF-A0A0S3PXF9-F1
#
_entry.id   AF-A0A0S3PXF9-F1
#
_cell.length_a   1.000
_cell.length_b   1.000
_cell.length_c   1.000
_cell.angle_alpha   90.00
_cell.angle_beta   90.00
_cell.angle_gamma   90.00
#
_symmetry.space_group_name_H-M   'P 1'
#
loop_
_entity.id
_entity.type
_entity.pdbx_description
1 polymer ?
#
loop_
_entity_poly.entity_id
_entity_poly.type
_entity_poly.pdbx_seq_one_letter_code
_entity_poly.pdbx_strand_id
1 'polypeptide(L)'
;MSDEGKNVTEETERIVAKQMELELEVKRIEKAASDFVANPELKLDPEQAIQKLQAIGSDLAKLKDGMQANMEASKKVFERADARRKELMDLEKDTSDARIKMCNLLLVAHAACIAAVTTLIKEASALQVLKGLGWVTWFFVFGLMFAGTSYLYICNDREARLFSVIALKSPPAGHIALISRSMWASFMCLTTPVAILAYKLQNM
;
A
#
# COMPACT_ATOMS: atom_id res chain seq x y z
N MET A 1 -9.99 7.18 -0.74
CA MET A 1 -9.86 6.94 0.71
C MET A 1 -11.15 6.29 1.16
N SER A 2 -11.11 5.12 1.82
CA SER A 2 -12.31 4.52 2.41
C SER A 2 -12.80 5.38 3.58
N ASP A 3 -14.10 5.33 3.89
CA ASP A 3 -14.73 6.12 4.96
C ASP A 3 -14.05 5.91 6.32
N GLU A 4 -13.58 4.69 6.57
CA GLU A 4 -12.84 4.33 7.77
C GLU A 4 -11.44 4.98 7.82
N GLY A 5 -10.84 5.30 6.67
CA GLY A 5 -9.55 6.00 6.58
C GLY A 5 -9.65 7.49 6.87
N LYS A 6 -10.78 8.10 6.46
CA LYS A 6 -11.11 9.46 6.91
C LYS A 6 -11.36 9.49 8.41
N ASN A 7 -12.06 8.48 8.94
CA ASN A 7 -12.40 8.40 10.35
C ASN A 7 -11.15 8.33 11.26
N VAL A 8 -10.15 7.51 10.91
CA VAL A 8 -8.88 7.45 11.68
C VAL A 8 -8.11 8.77 11.63
N THR A 9 -8.07 9.44 10.47
CA THR A 9 -7.41 10.75 10.34
C THR A 9 -8.12 11.83 11.17
N GLU A 10 -9.45 11.92 11.10
CA GLU A 10 -10.24 12.87 11.87
C GLU A 10 -10.16 12.60 13.39
N GLU A 11 -10.16 11.33 13.80
CA GLU A 11 -9.99 10.92 15.21
C GLU A 11 -8.59 11.26 15.73
N THR A 12 -7.55 11.09 14.89
CA THR A 12 -6.17 11.47 15.21
C THR A 12 -6.03 12.99 15.36
N GLU A 13 -6.61 13.78 14.44
CA GLU A 13 -6.60 15.24 14.51
C GLU A 13 -7.30 15.75 15.78
N ARG A 14 -8.42 15.14 16.16
CA ARG A 14 -9.13 15.45 17.41
C ARG A 14 -8.28 15.15 18.65
N ILE A 15 -7.59 14.01 18.68
CA ILE A 15 -6.71 13.64 19.80
C ILE A 15 -5.52 14.60 19.91
N VAL A 16 -4.91 14.97 18.78
CA VAL A 16 -3.79 15.94 18.76
C VAL A 16 -4.26 17.32 19.24
N ALA A 17 -5.44 17.77 18.80
CA ALA A 17 -6.03 19.02 19.28
C ALA A 17 -6.32 18.97 20.80
N LYS A 18 -6.85 17.83 21.29
CA LYS A 18 -7.10 17.60 22.72
C LYS A 18 -5.81 17.58 23.54
N GLN A 19 -4.75 16.99 23.01
CA GLN A 19 -3.44 16.99 23.65
C GLN A 19 -2.85 18.40 23.75
N MET A 20 -2.97 19.20 22.69
CA MET A 20 -2.54 20.60 22.69
C MET A 20 -3.35 21.45 23.69
N GLU A 21 -4.66 21.21 23.81
CA GLU A 21 -5.53 21.83 24.83
C GLU A 21 -5.04 21.49 26.25
N LEU A 22 -4.77 20.22 26.53
CA LEU A 22 -4.28 19.76 27.84
C LEU A 22 -2.90 20.35 28.17
N GLU A 23 -1.99 20.45 27.20
CA GLU A 23 -0.67 21.08 27.39
C GLU A 23 -0.76 22.57 27.72
N LEU A 24 -1.72 23.29 27.12
CA LEU A 24 -1.99 24.68 27.47
C LEU A 24 -2.55 24.81 28.89
N GLU A 25 -3.40 23.88 29.32
CA GLU A 25 -3.95 23.85 30.67
C GLU A 25 -2.88 23.53 31.73
N VAL A 26 -1.95 22.61 31.43
CA VAL A 26 -0.75 22.36 32.26
C VAL A 26 0.01 23.66 32.49
N LYS A 27 0.35 24.39 31.41
CA LYS A 27 1.07 25.66 31.50
C LYS A 27 0.32 26.72 32.31
N ARG A 28 -1.02 26.74 32.22
CA ARG A 28 -1.86 27.65 33.02
C ARG A 28 -1.77 27.31 34.51
N ILE A 29 -1.88 26.03 34.86
CA ILE A 29 -1.81 25.56 36.25
C ILE A 29 -0.41 25.77 36.83
N GLU A 30 0.65 25.47 36.07
CA GLU A 30 2.04 25.73 36.46
C GLU A 30 2.29 27.21 36.73
N LYS A 31 1.77 28.09 35.86
CA LYS A 31 1.85 29.54 36.07
C LYS A 31 1.09 29.97 37.33
N ALA A 32 -0.14 29.49 37.54
CA ALA A 32 -0.92 29.81 38.72
C ALA A 32 -0.24 29.34 40.02
N ALA A 33 0.38 28.17 40.01
CA ALA A 33 1.17 27.65 41.12
C ALA A 33 2.44 28.50 41.36
N SER A 34 3.16 28.86 40.29
CA SER A 34 4.34 29.72 40.37
C SER A 34 4.00 31.12 40.90
N ASP A 35 2.93 31.74 40.41
CA ASP A 35 2.47 33.06 40.84
C ASP A 35 2.04 33.06 42.33
N PHE A 36 1.49 31.92 42.81
CA PHE A 36 1.17 31.72 44.22
C PHE A 36 2.42 31.60 45.09
N VAL A 37 3.46 30.89 44.63
CA VAL A 37 4.73 30.73 45.35
C VAL A 37 5.58 32.00 45.34
N ALA A 38 5.57 32.76 44.23
CA ALA A 38 6.42 33.94 44.03
C ALA A 38 5.93 35.20 44.76
N ASN A 39 4.68 35.26 45.23
CA ASN A 39 4.12 36.39 45.98
C ASN A 39 3.73 36.01 47.43
N PRO A 40 4.72 35.82 48.33
CA PRO A 40 4.44 35.57 49.74
C PRO A 40 3.81 36.77 50.48
N GLU A 41 3.82 37.96 49.88
CA GLU A 41 3.21 39.20 50.44
C GLU A 41 1.74 39.43 50.03
N LEU A 42 1.15 38.54 49.22
CA LEU A 42 -0.31 38.49 49.14
C LEU A 42 -0.82 38.19 50.55
N LYS A 43 -1.34 39.22 51.24
CA LYS A 43 -2.13 39.13 52.47
C LYS A 43 -3.43 38.35 52.21
N LEU A 44 -3.32 37.12 51.71
CA LEU A 44 -4.41 36.17 51.65
C LEU A 44 -4.60 35.69 53.08
N ASP A 45 -5.81 35.87 53.58
CA ASP A 45 -6.27 35.20 54.78
C ASP A 45 -6.04 33.69 54.61
N PRO A 46 -5.54 32.95 55.62
CA PRO A 46 -5.36 31.49 55.57
C PRO A 46 -6.51 30.72 54.88
N GLU A 47 -7.76 31.14 55.06
CA GLU A 47 -8.92 30.53 54.38
C GLU A 47 -8.88 30.72 52.85
N GLN A 48 -8.49 31.90 52.36
CA GLN A 48 -8.37 32.18 50.94
C GLN A 48 -7.19 31.42 50.30
N ALA A 49 -6.11 31.22 51.05
CA ALA A 49 -4.99 30.38 50.61
C ALA A 49 -5.40 28.90 50.51
N ILE A 50 -6.13 28.38 51.49
CA ILE A 50 -6.66 27.01 51.48
C ILE A 50 -7.62 26.80 50.31
N GLN A 51 -8.54 27.74 50.05
CA GLN A 51 -9.48 27.66 48.92
C GLN A 51 -8.75 27.64 47.57
N LYS A 52 -7.71 28.47 47.39
CA LYS A 52 -6.90 28.47 46.16
C LYS A 52 -6.13 27.17 45.97
N LEU A 53 -5.54 26.61 47.03
CA LEU A 53 -4.86 25.32 46.98
C LEU A 53 -5.82 24.16 46.67
N GLN A 54 -7.03 24.19 47.24
CA GLN A 54 -8.08 23.21 46.92
C GLN A 54 -8.54 23.32 45.46
N ALA A 55 -8.68 24.53 44.92
CA ALA A 55 -9.01 24.75 43.52
C ALA A 55 -7.91 24.21 42.58
N ILE A 56 -6.64 24.55 42.84
CA ILE A 56 -5.50 24.01 42.07
C ILE A 56 -5.45 22.48 42.16
N GLY A 57 -5.67 21.90 43.34
CA GLY A 57 -5.71 20.44 43.52
C GLY A 57 -6.84 19.76 42.75
N SER A 58 -8.04 20.36 42.73
CA SER A 58 -9.18 19.89 41.93
C SER A 58 -8.88 19.95 40.42
N ASP A 59 -8.29 21.05 39.95
CA ASP A 59 -7.96 21.23 38.53
C ASP A 59 -6.86 20.26 38.08
N LEU A 60 -5.88 19.99 38.95
CA LEU A 60 -4.82 19.00 38.69
C LEU A 60 -5.36 17.57 38.66
N ALA A 61 -6.35 17.23 39.50
CA ALA A 61 -7.03 15.95 39.45
C ALA A 61 -7.81 15.77 38.13
N LYS A 62 -8.58 16.78 37.70
CA LYS A 62 -9.29 16.76 36.41
C LYS A 62 -8.34 16.65 35.22
N LEU A 63 -7.20 17.36 35.27
CA LEU A 63 -6.17 17.31 34.24
C LEU A 63 -5.57 15.90 34.13
N LYS A 64 -5.28 15.27 35.27
CA LYS A 64 -4.75 13.89 35.33
C LYS A 64 -5.73 12.90 34.70
N ASP A 65 -7.01 12.99 35.05
CA ASP A 65 -8.05 12.13 34.49
C ASP A 65 -8.21 12.37 32.97
N GLY A 66 -8.16 13.62 32.54
CA GLY A 66 -8.21 14.01 31.13
C GLY A 66 -7.01 13.49 30.33
N MET A 67 -5.79 13.56 30.87
CA MET A 67 -4.59 13.00 30.25
C MET A 67 -4.65 11.48 30.15
N GLN A 68 -5.14 10.81 31.19
CA GLN A 68 -5.29 9.35 31.18
C GLN A 68 -6.31 8.90 30.13
N ALA A 69 -7.47 9.57 30.04
CA ALA A 69 -8.47 9.31 29.01
C ALA A 69 -7.92 9.56 27.60
N ASN A 70 -7.16 10.64 27.41
CA ASN A 70 -6.55 10.96 26.11
C ASN A 70 -5.49 9.91 25.71
N MET A 71 -4.68 9.44 26.66
CA MET A 71 -3.69 8.38 26.42
C MET A 71 -4.35 7.04 26.04
N GLU A 72 -5.44 6.66 26.71
CA GLU A 72 -6.21 5.46 26.35
C GLU A 72 -6.86 5.59 24.96
N ALA A 73 -7.36 6.78 24.60
CA ALA A 73 -7.88 7.06 23.27
C ALA A 73 -6.77 6.94 22.20
N SER A 74 -5.61 7.56 22.44
CA SER A 74 -4.43 7.45 21.57
C SER A 74 -4.00 6.00 21.36
N LYS A 75 -3.98 5.20 22.42
CA LYS A 75 -3.62 3.78 22.34
C LYS A 75 -4.58 3.01 21.42
N LYS A 76 -5.89 3.21 21.56
CA LYS A 76 -6.90 2.56 20.71
C LYS A 76 -6.75 2.95 19.24
N VAL A 77 -6.49 4.23 18.95
CA VAL A 77 -6.26 4.69 17.57
C VAL A 77 -5.00 4.07 17.00
N PHE A 78 -3.92 3.98 17.79
CA PHE A 78 -2.69 3.33 17.37
C PHE A 78 -2.88 1.83 17.07
N GLU A 79 -3.57 1.10 17.93
CA GLU A 79 -3.90 -0.32 17.71
C GLU A 79 -4.74 -0.53 16.43
N ARG A 80 -5.74 0.33 16.18
CA ARG A 80 -6.53 0.30 14.94
C ARG A 80 -5.67 0.60 13.71
N ALA A 81 -4.79 1.60 13.80
CA ALA A 81 -3.89 1.96 12.71
C ALA A 81 -2.91 0.83 12.39
N ASP A 82 -2.38 0.15 13.41
CA ASP A 82 -1.47 -0.99 13.24
C ASP A 82 -2.19 -2.22 12.65
N ALA A 83 -3.39 -2.54 13.15
CA ALA A 83 -4.22 -3.60 12.58
C ALA A 83 -4.53 -3.35 11.10
N ARG A 84 -4.89 -2.11 10.75
CA ARG A 84 -5.14 -1.73 9.36
C ARG A 84 -3.90 -1.77 8.49
N ARG A 85 -2.75 -1.37 9.04
CA ARG A 85 -1.46 -1.49 8.34
C ARG A 85 -1.18 -2.96 8.00
N LYS A 86 -1.42 -3.86 8.94
CA LYS A 86 -1.26 -5.31 8.73
C LYS A 86 -2.20 -5.83 7.65
N GLU A 87 -3.48 -5.47 7.70
CA GLU A 87 -4.47 -5.85 6.68
C GLU A 87 -4.07 -5.36 5.27
N LEU A 88 -3.58 -4.12 5.15
CA LEU A 88 -3.09 -3.59 3.88
C LEU A 88 -1.86 -4.36 3.37
N MET A 89 -0.94 -4.75 4.25
CA MET A 89 0.20 -5.59 3.87
C MET A 89 -0.23 -6.98 3.39
N ASP A 90 -1.23 -7.58 4.03
CA ASP A 90 -1.77 -8.89 3.63
C ASP A 90 -2.49 -8.80 2.27
N LEU A 91 -3.32 -7.77 2.05
CA LEU A 91 -3.97 -7.51 0.76
C LEU A 91 -2.97 -7.27 -0.39
N GLU A 92 -1.90 -6.51 -0.13
CA GLU A 92 -0.83 -6.28 -1.12
C GLU A 92 -0.08 -7.57 -1.45
N LYS A 93 0.18 -8.42 -0.46
CA LYS A 93 0.80 -9.73 -0.65
C LYS A 93 -0.08 -10.61 -1.55
N ASP A 94 -1.37 -10.69 -1.26
CA ASP A 94 -2.32 -11.49 -2.05
C ASP A 94 -2.41 -11.00 -3.50
N THR A 95 -2.44 -9.68 -3.71
CA THR A 95 -2.44 -9.12 -5.08
C THR A 95 -1.12 -9.36 -5.81
N SER A 96 0.03 -9.29 -5.13
CA SER A 96 1.33 -9.60 -5.71
C SER A 96 1.41 -11.07 -6.13
N ASP A 97 0.99 -11.99 -5.26
CA ASP A 97 0.97 -13.43 -5.55
C ASP A 97 0.03 -13.77 -6.71
N ALA A 98 -1.12 -13.10 -6.82
CA ALA A 98 -2.02 -13.24 -7.97
C ALA A 98 -1.36 -12.77 -9.29
N ARG A 99 -0.64 -11.65 -9.27
CA ARG A 99 0.09 -11.14 -10.45
C ARG A 99 1.23 -12.08 -10.87
N ILE A 100 1.97 -12.62 -9.92
CA ILE A 100 3.02 -13.62 -10.18
C ILE A 100 2.42 -14.86 -10.85
N LYS A 101 1.30 -15.38 -10.33
CA LYS A 101 0.59 -16.52 -10.93
C LYS A 101 0.16 -16.22 -12.37
N MET A 102 -0.38 -15.04 -12.65
CA MET A 102 -0.74 -14.64 -14.02
C MET A 102 0.49 -14.58 -14.94
N CYS A 103 1.60 -13.99 -14.51
CA CYS A 103 2.83 -13.94 -15.30
C CYS A 103 3.36 -15.36 -15.60
N ASN A 104 3.31 -16.27 -14.63
CA ASN A 104 3.71 -17.66 -14.83
C ASN A 104 2.83 -18.36 -15.87
N LEU A 105 1.51 -18.14 -15.83
CA LEU A 105 0.59 -18.68 -16.84
C LEU A 105 0.92 -18.15 -18.24
N LEU A 106 1.19 -16.84 -18.37
CA LEU A 106 1.59 -16.23 -19.64
C LEU A 106 2.91 -16.80 -20.15
N LEU A 107 3.91 -16.98 -19.29
CA LEU A 107 5.19 -17.58 -19.65
C LEU A 107 5.03 -19.00 -20.19
N VAL A 108 4.25 -19.84 -19.50
CA VAL A 108 3.97 -21.22 -19.92
C VAL A 108 3.20 -21.23 -21.25
N ALA A 109 2.21 -20.36 -21.41
CA ALA A 109 1.42 -20.29 -22.63
C ALA A 109 2.27 -19.88 -23.85
N HIS A 110 3.10 -18.84 -23.71
CA HIS A 110 4.03 -18.42 -24.77
C HIS A 110 5.04 -19.51 -25.11
N ALA A 111 5.62 -20.18 -24.11
CA ALA A 111 6.54 -21.29 -24.35
C ALA A 111 5.87 -22.46 -25.11
N ALA A 112 4.64 -22.81 -24.75
CA ALA A 112 3.86 -23.83 -25.44
C ALA A 112 3.53 -23.43 -26.90
N CYS A 113 3.16 -22.17 -27.14
CA CYS A 113 2.94 -21.65 -28.49
C CYS A 113 4.22 -21.69 -29.35
N ILE A 114 5.37 -21.31 -28.79
CA ILE A 114 6.67 -21.42 -29.50
C ILE A 114 6.95 -22.87 -29.88
N ALA A 115 6.75 -23.81 -28.95
CA ALA A 115 6.96 -25.23 -29.22
C ALA A 115 6.04 -25.73 -30.36
N ALA A 116 4.76 -25.39 -30.30
CA ALA A 116 3.77 -25.77 -31.32
C ALA A 116 4.05 -25.17 -32.71
N VAL A 117 4.48 -23.91 -32.78
CA VAL A 117 4.85 -23.29 -34.07
C VAL A 117 6.15 -23.90 -34.60
N THR A 118 7.11 -24.22 -33.73
CA THR A 118 8.35 -24.88 -34.11
C THR A 118 8.10 -26.28 -34.69
N THR A 119 7.12 -27.02 -34.18
CA THR A 119 6.74 -28.31 -34.79
C THR A 119 6.14 -28.11 -36.18
N LEU A 120 5.29 -27.09 -36.38
CA LEU A 120 4.74 -26.76 -37.71
C LEU A 120 5.82 -26.33 -38.72
N ILE A 121 6.87 -25.64 -38.26
CA ILE A 121 8.01 -25.27 -39.12
C ILE A 121 8.72 -26.51 -39.65
N LYS A 122 8.87 -27.57 -38.83
CA LYS A 122 9.51 -28.82 -39.27
C LYS A 122 8.72 -29.54 -40.37
N GLU A 123 7.40 -29.39 -40.37
CA GLU A 123 6.50 -30.05 -41.32
C GLU A 123 6.27 -29.23 -42.60
N ALA A 124 6.59 -27.93 -42.57
CA ALA A 124 6.35 -27.03 -43.69
C ALA A 124 7.43 -27.17 -44.79
N SER A 125 6.99 -27.45 -46.02
CA SER A 125 7.87 -27.57 -47.21
C SER A 125 7.94 -26.31 -48.07
N ALA A 126 6.96 -25.40 -47.94
CA ALA A 126 6.87 -24.19 -48.76
C ALA A 126 7.55 -22.97 -48.10
N LEU A 127 8.43 -22.29 -48.84
CA LEU A 127 9.21 -21.15 -48.34
C LEU A 127 8.34 -19.98 -47.82
N GLN A 128 7.18 -19.73 -48.44
CA GLN A 128 6.24 -18.68 -48.00
C GLN A 128 5.60 -19.00 -46.64
N VAL A 129 5.27 -20.27 -46.41
CA VAL A 129 4.76 -20.77 -45.12
C VAL A 129 5.83 -20.62 -44.04
N LEU A 130 7.08 -20.97 -44.36
CA LEU A 130 8.20 -20.85 -43.42
C LEU A 130 8.41 -19.41 -42.95
N LYS A 131 8.27 -18.43 -43.84
CA LYS A 131 8.35 -17.00 -43.50
C LYS A 131 7.22 -16.56 -42.57
N GLY A 132 5.98 -16.98 -42.84
CA GLY A 132 4.84 -16.70 -41.97
C GLY A 132 5.00 -17.28 -40.56
N LEU A 133 5.39 -18.56 -40.48
CA LEU A 133 5.66 -19.23 -39.20
C LEU A 133 6.85 -18.61 -38.45
N GLY A 134 7.86 -18.12 -39.17
CA GLY A 134 8.99 -17.37 -38.60
C GLY A 134 8.55 -16.07 -37.90
N TRP A 135 7.68 -15.27 -38.55
CA TRP A 135 7.11 -14.07 -37.95
C TRP A 135 6.26 -14.38 -36.71
N VAL A 136 5.44 -15.43 -36.79
CA VAL A 136 4.61 -15.89 -35.68
C VAL A 136 5.48 -16.35 -34.50
N THR A 137 6.57 -17.07 -34.75
CA THR A 137 7.54 -17.49 -33.72
C THR A 137 8.21 -16.28 -33.06
N TRP A 138 8.66 -15.31 -33.87
CA TRP A 138 9.29 -14.09 -33.36
C TRP A 138 8.34 -13.31 -32.44
N PHE A 139 7.06 -13.22 -32.81
CA PHE A 139 6.03 -12.59 -32.00
C PHE A 139 5.86 -13.26 -30.62
N PHE A 140 5.90 -14.59 -30.55
CA PHE A 140 5.87 -15.30 -29.26
C PHE A 140 7.10 -15.10 -28.41
N VAL A 141 8.28 -15.07 -29.03
CA VAL A 141 9.52 -14.77 -28.30
C VAL A 141 9.42 -13.39 -27.66
N PHE A 142 8.88 -12.40 -28.38
CA PHE A 142 8.61 -11.07 -27.81
C PHE A 142 7.58 -11.11 -26.68
N GLY A 143 6.46 -11.81 -26.85
CA GLY A 143 5.46 -12.01 -25.79
C GLY A 143 6.04 -12.65 -24.53
N LEU A 144 6.91 -13.66 -24.69
CA LEU A 144 7.64 -14.33 -23.61
C LEU A 144 8.59 -13.36 -22.89
N MET A 145 9.35 -12.54 -23.62
CA MET A 145 10.22 -11.51 -23.03
C MET A 145 9.42 -10.46 -22.25
N PHE A 146 8.26 -10.04 -22.75
CA PHE A 146 7.38 -9.11 -22.02
C PHE A 146 6.80 -9.73 -20.74
N ALA A 147 6.37 -10.98 -20.79
CA ALA A 147 5.90 -11.70 -19.60
C ALA A 147 7.04 -11.89 -18.58
N GLY A 148 8.24 -12.25 -19.03
CA GLY A 148 9.41 -12.44 -18.17
C GLY A 148 9.90 -11.15 -17.52
N THR A 149 9.98 -10.04 -18.27
CA THR A 149 10.33 -8.73 -17.70
C THR A 149 9.27 -8.23 -16.72
N SER A 150 7.99 -8.53 -16.96
CA SER A 150 6.90 -8.22 -16.03
C SER A 150 7.02 -9.02 -14.74
N TYR A 151 7.34 -10.31 -14.83
CA TYR A 151 7.62 -11.18 -13.68
C TYR A 151 8.78 -10.62 -12.83
N LEU A 152 9.92 -10.33 -13.45
CA LEU A 152 11.09 -9.79 -12.76
C LEU A 152 10.78 -8.44 -12.08
N TYR A 153 9.97 -7.59 -12.73
CA TYR A 153 9.55 -6.33 -12.15
C TYR A 153 8.68 -6.52 -10.90
N ILE A 154 7.73 -7.46 -10.93
CA ILE A 154 6.90 -7.79 -9.75
C ILE A 154 7.75 -8.36 -8.62
N CYS A 155 8.72 -9.24 -8.92
CA CYS A 155 9.64 -9.77 -7.92
C CYS A 155 10.50 -8.66 -7.28
N ASN A 156 11.04 -7.74 -8.09
CA ASN A 156 11.82 -6.62 -7.59
C ASN A 156 10.96 -5.63 -6.76
N ASP A 157 9.74 -5.32 -7.19
CA ASP A 157 8.82 -4.46 -6.41
C ASP A 157 8.45 -5.12 -5.09
N ARG A 158 8.26 -6.46 -5.08
CA ARG A 158 8.02 -7.24 -3.86
C ARG A 158 9.21 -7.19 -2.90
N GLU A 159 10.42 -7.46 -3.38
CA GLU A 159 11.62 -7.40 -2.54
C GLU A 159 11.87 -5.98 -2.01
N ALA A 160 11.81 -4.97 -2.88
CA ALA A 160 12.01 -3.57 -2.47
C ALA A 160 11.04 -3.16 -1.36
N ARG A 161 9.76 -3.55 -1.46
CA ARG A 161 8.74 -3.25 -0.45
C ARG A 161 8.93 -4.05 0.85
N LEU A 162 9.36 -5.31 0.76
CA LEU A 162 9.70 -6.12 1.95
C LEU A 162 10.87 -5.50 2.75
N PHE A 163 11.84 -4.90 2.07
CA PHE A 163 12.97 -4.22 2.72
C PHE A 163 12.68 -2.78 3.12
N SER A 164 11.72 -2.10 2.49
CA SER A 164 11.33 -0.74 2.83
C SER A 164 10.05 -0.71 3.67
N VAL A 165 10.21 -0.58 4.99
CA VAL A 165 9.09 -0.34 5.93
C VAL A 165 8.33 0.98 5.63
N ILE A 166 8.81 1.80 4.68
CA ILE A 166 8.38 3.19 4.43
C ILE A 166 7.97 3.49 2.95
N ALA A 167 8.27 2.65 1.95
CA ALA A 167 8.02 3.03 0.55
C ALA A 167 6.59 2.71 0.06
N LEU A 168 5.60 3.43 0.60
CA LEU A 168 4.18 3.37 0.21
C LEU A 168 3.87 4.01 -1.15
N LYS A 169 4.85 4.15 -2.05
CA LYS A 169 4.63 4.78 -3.36
C LYS A 169 5.57 4.20 -4.41
N SER A 170 5.26 3.00 -4.90
CA SER A 170 5.75 2.60 -6.23
C SER A 170 5.20 3.63 -7.24
N PRO A 171 6.05 4.23 -8.08
CA PRO A 171 5.61 5.28 -8.99
C PRO A 171 4.54 4.74 -9.95
N PRO A 172 3.49 5.52 -10.26
CA PRO A 172 2.37 5.09 -11.10
C PRO A 172 2.80 4.62 -12.49
N ALA A 173 3.93 5.14 -13.00
CA ALA A 173 4.52 4.73 -14.26
C ALA A 173 4.91 3.23 -14.31
N GLY A 174 5.36 2.66 -13.18
CA GLY A 174 5.74 1.25 -13.09
C GLY A 174 4.57 0.29 -13.24
N HIS A 175 3.45 0.61 -12.58
CA HIS A 175 2.21 -0.19 -12.69
C HIS A 175 1.58 -0.09 -14.07
N ILE A 176 1.58 1.10 -14.70
CA ILE A 176 1.06 1.28 -16.07
C ILE A 176 1.89 0.47 -17.07
N ALA A 177 3.22 0.48 -16.94
CA ALA A 177 4.09 -0.33 -17.78
C ALA A 177 3.82 -1.84 -17.60
N LEU A 178 3.63 -2.31 -16.37
CA LEU A 178 3.31 -3.71 -16.08
C LEU A 178 1.98 -4.15 -16.70
N ILE A 179 0.92 -3.33 -16.55
CA ILE A 179 -0.40 -3.60 -17.13
C ILE A 179 -0.30 -3.63 -18.66
N SER A 180 0.33 -2.62 -19.26
CA SER A 180 0.51 -2.54 -20.71
C SER A 180 1.25 -3.77 -21.26
N ARG A 181 2.38 -4.16 -20.66
CA ARG A 181 3.16 -5.35 -21.08
C ARG A 181 2.37 -6.64 -20.95
N SER A 182 1.62 -6.79 -19.85
CA SER A 182 0.78 -7.98 -19.60
C SER A 182 -0.40 -8.07 -20.58
N MET A 183 -1.01 -6.93 -20.92
CA MET A 183 -2.07 -6.84 -21.94
C MET A 183 -1.53 -7.23 -23.32
N TRP A 184 -0.36 -6.71 -23.71
CA TRP A 184 0.29 -7.10 -24.95
C TRP A 184 0.60 -8.59 -24.98
N ALA A 185 1.25 -9.14 -23.94
CA ALA A 185 1.55 -10.57 -23.87
C ALA A 185 0.28 -11.44 -23.95
N SER A 186 -0.83 -11.02 -23.32
CA SER A 186 -2.12 -11.73 -23.39
C SER A 186 -2.73 -11.66 -24.79
N PHE A 187 -2.74 -10.47 -25.41
CA PHE A 187 -3.22 -10.28 -26.78
C PHE A 187 -2.43 -11.13 -27.79
N MET A 188 -1.11 -11.20 -27.61
CA MET A 188 -0.25 -12.03 -28.47
C MET A 188 -0.62 -13.51 -28.38
N CYS A 189 -0.95 -13.99 -27.17
CA CYS A 189 -1.33 -15.38 -26.93
C CYS A 189 -2.77 -15.70 -27.39
N LEU A 190 -3.68 -14.73 -27.38
CA LEU A 190 -5.08 -14.89 -27.79
C LEU A 190 -5.27 -14.90 -29.31
N THR A 191 -4.46 -14.14 -30.05
CA THR A 191 -4.53 -14.08 -31.52
C THR A 191 -3.92 -15.31 -32.19
N THR A 192 -3.15 -16.11 -31.44
CA THR A 192 -2.43 -17.29 -31.93
C THR A 192 -3.32 -18.43 -32.39
N PRO A 193 -4.26 -18.95 -31.58
CA PRO A 193 -5.03 -20.11 -31.96
C PRO A 193 -5.91 -19.77 -33.17
N VAL A 194 -6.36 -18.51 -33.26
CA VAL A 194 -7.09 -17.98 -34.41
C VAL A 194 -6.22 -17.96 -35.67
N ALA A 195 -4.97 -17.47 -35.58
CA ALA A 195 -4.05 -17.46 -36.71
C ALA A 195 -3.66 -18.88 -37.19
N ILE A 196 -3.40 -19.80 -36.25
CA ILE A 196 -3.07 -21.20 -36.56
C ILE A 196 -4.28 -21.92 -37.16
N LEU A 197 -5.48 -21.70 -36.61
CA LEU A 197 -6.72 -22.28 -37.13
C LEU A 197 -7.03 -21.77 -38.54
N ALA A 198 -6.91 -20.46 -38.77
CA ALA A 198 -7.06 -19.87 -40.10
C ALA A 198 -6.06 -20.45 -41.10
N TYR A 199 -4.81 -20.65 -40.69
CA TYR A 199 -3.79 -21.29 -41.52
C TYR A 199 -4.14 -22.74 -41.87
N LYS A 200 -4.60 -23.55 -40.90
CA LYS A 200 -5.03 -24.92 -41.19
C LYS A 200 -6.23 -24.96 -42.13
N LEU A 201 -7.23 -24.09 -41.94
CA LEU A 201 -8.42 -24.03 -42.80
C LEU A 201 -8.10 -23.60 -44.24
N GLN A 202 -7.06 -22.78 -44.46
CA GLN A 202 -6.63 -22.38 -45.82
C GLN A 202 -5.84 -23.45 -46.57
N ASN A 203 -5.28 -24.44 -45.87
CA ASN A 203 -4.44 -25.49 -46.46
C ASN A 203 -5.08 -26.89 -46.37
N MET A 204 -6.34 -26.98 -45.98
CA MET A 204 -7.21 -28.16 -46.13
C MET A 204 -7.96 -28.08 -47.46
#